data_AF-A0A7L4R503-F1
#
_entry.id   AF-A0A7L4R503-F1
#
_cell.length_a   1.000
_cell.length_b   1.000
_cell.length_c   1.000
_cell.angle_alpha   90.00
_cell.angle_beta   90.00
_cell.angle_gamma   90.00
#
_symmetry.space_group_name_H-M   'P 1'
#
loop_
_entity.id
_entity.type
_entity.pdbx_description
1 polymer ?
#
loop_
_entity_poly.entity_id
_entity_poly.type
_entity_poly.pdbx_seq_one_letter_code
_entity_poly.pdbx_strand_id
1 'polypeptide(L)' 'MQITIVAVGKVREPFVKDGVNTYRSRLAPCHTLTFIDLPEERIPANIS' A
#
# COMPACT_ATOMS: atom_id res chain seq x y z
N MET A 1 0.93 18.67 -5.01
CA MET A 1 1.78 17.69 -5.72
C MET A 1 1.11 16.32 -5.69
N GLN A 2 1.28 15.49 -6.72
CA GLN A 2 0.73 14.13 -6.73
C GLN A 2 1.80 13.13 -6.28
N ILE A 3 1.44 12.27 -5.34
CA ILE A 3 2.29 11.17 -4.84
C ILE A 3 1.60 9.86 -5.20
N THR A 4 2.27 9.04 -6.01
CA THR A 4 1.77 7.71 -6.39
C THR A 4 2.62 6.64 -5.71
N ILE A 5 1.96 5.79 -4.93
CA ILE A 5 2.56 4.65 -4.25
C ILE A 5 2.19 3.41 -5.04
N VAL A 6 3.19 2.75 -5.61
CA VAL A 6 3.04 1.49 -6.35
C VAL A 6 3.62 0.37 -5.50
N ALA A 7 2.78 -0.59 -5.10
CA ALA A 7 3.16 -1.67 -4.20
C ALA A 7 2.83 -3.04 -4.82
N VAL A 8 3.60 -4.07 -4.47
CA VAL A 8 3.33 -5.45 -4.89
C VAL A 8 2.54 -6.16 -3.78
N GLY A 9 1.48 -6.86 -4.18
CA GLY A 9 0.58 -7.54 -3.25
C GLY A 9 -0.47 -6.61 -2.65
N LYS A 10 -1.25 -7.15 -1.72
CA LYS A 10 -2.33 -6.42 -1.03
C LYS A 10 -2.05 -6.38 0.46
N VAL A 11 -2.41 -5.26 1.09
CA VAL A 11 -2.44 -5.15 2.56
C VAL A 11 -3.50 -6.11 3.11
N ARG A 12 -3.09 -7.11 3.88
CA ARG A 12 -4.00 -8.14 4.45
C ARG A 12 -4.36 -7.84 5.89
N GLU A 13 -3.42 -7.24 6.62
CA GLU A 13 -3.51 -6.97 8.04
C GLU A 13 -4.36 -5.71 8.31
N PRO A 14 -5.43 -5.79 9.12
CA PRO A 14 -6.28 -4.65 9.41
C PRO A 14 -5.52 -3.46 10.01
N PHE A 15 -4.60 -3.71 10.93
CA PHE A 15 -3.81 -2.66 11.59
C PHE A 15 -2.89 -1.91 10.61
N VAL A 16 -2.39 -2.57 9.57
CA VAL A 16 -1.59 -1.91 8.52
C VAL A 16 -2.49 -1.02 7.67
N LYS A 17 -3.69 -1.49 7.31
CA LYS A 17 -4.67 -0.70 6.56
C LYS A 17 -5.10 0.56 7.32
N ASP A 18 -5.30 0.45 8.62
CA ASP A 18 -5.65 1.59 9.50
C ASP A 18 -4.50 2.59 9.60
N GLY A 19 -3.26 2.11 9.70
CA GLY A 19 -2.07 2.95 9.64
C GLY A 19 -1.98 3.73 8.33
N VAL A 20 -2.11 3.05 7.18
CA VAL A 20 -2.10 3.68 5.86
C VAL A 20 -3.17 4.78 5.76
N ASN A 21 -4.39 4.52 6.21
CA ASN A 21 -5.46 5.52 6.19
C ASN A 21 -5.19 6.72 7.10
N THR A 22 -4.59 6.49 8.28
CA THR A 22 -4.22 7.54 9.23
C THR A 22 -3.18 8.50 8.64
N TYR A 23 -2.15 7.98 7.97
CA TYR A 23 -1.15 8.83 7.34
C TYR A 23 -1.67 9.46 6.04
N ARG A 24 -2.53 8.76 5.30
CA ARG A 24 -3.21 9.32 4.14
C ARG A 24 -4.05 10.54 4.50
N SER A 25 -4.83 10.49 5.58
CA SER A 25 -5.67 11.63 6.00
C SER A 25 -4.84 12.83 6.43
N ARG A 26 -3.68 12.61 7.08
CA ARG A 26 -2.75 13.67 7.49
C ARG A 26 -2.07 14.35 6.30
N LEU A 27 -1.83 13.62 5.21
CA LEU A 27 -1.16 14.14 4.01
C LEU A 27 -2.12 14.73 2.97
N ALA A 28 -3.40 14.30 2.98
CA ALA A 28 -4.44 14.72 2.05
C ALA A 28 -4.63 16.25 1.90
N PRO A 29 -4.46 17.09 2.94
CA PRO A 29 -4.63 18.54 2.80
C PRO A 29 -3.61 19.18 1.85
N CYS A 30 -2.43 18.57 1.71
CA CYS A 30 -1.31 19.17 0.96
C CYS A 30 -0.97 18.37 -0.31
N HIS A 31 -1.36 17.08 -0.37
CA HIS A 31 -0.92 16.16 -1.41
C HIS A 31 -2.07 15.24 -1.85
N THR A 32 -2.10 14.94 -3.14
CA THR A 32 -2.99 13.92 -3.68
C THR A 32 -2.26 12.58 -3.66
N LEU A 33 -2.76 11.62 -2.91
CA LEU A 33 -2.21 10.27 -2.79
C LEU A 33 -2.98 9.29 -3.68
N THR A 34 -2.27 8.56 -4.54
CA THR A 34 -2.78 7.48 -5.37
C THR A 34 -2.07 6.18 -5.00
N PHE A 35 -2.81 5.09 -4.84
CA PHE A 35 -2.26 3.76 -4.53
C PHE A 35 -2.55 2.83 -5.71
N ILE A 36 -1.52 2.11 -6.17
CA ILE A 36 -1.62 1.13 -7.24
C ILE A 36 -1.04 -0.19 -6.71
N ASP A 37 -1.91 -1.17 -6.52
CA ASP A 37 -1.51 -2.52 -6.11
C ASP A 37 -1.22 -3.36 -7.35
N LEU A 38 -0.03 -3.93 -7.41
CA LEU A 38 0.40 -4.89 -8.43
C LEU A 38 0.17 -6.32 -7.94
N PRO A 39 -0.11 -7.27 -8.84
CA PRO A 39 -0.25 -8.66 -8.46
C PRO A 39 1.06 -9.18 -7.85
N GLU A 40 0.94 -9.94 -6.76
CA GLU A 40 2.06 -10.69 -6.20
C GLU A 40 2.24 -12.01 -6.93
N GLU A 41 3.49 -12.37 -7.18
CA GLU A 41 3.81 -13.71 -7.65
C GLU A 41 3.74 -14.69 -6.47
N ARG A 42 3.19 -15.89 -6.71
CA ARG A 42 3.18 -16.92 -5.68
C ARG A 42 4.60 -17.40 -5.46
N ILE A 43 5.14 -17.13 -4.28
CA ILE A 43 6.40 -17.69 -3.86
C ILE A 43 6.24 -19.22 -3.73
N PRO A 44 7.02 -20.04 -4.46
CA PRO A 44 6.93 -21.49 -4.34
C PRO A 44 7.29 -21.92 -2.91
N ALA A 45 6.57 -22.91 -2.37
CA ALA A 45 6.73 -23.35 -0.98
C ALA A 45 8.13 -23.89 -0.64
N ASN A 46 8.97 -24.17 -1.63
CA ASN A 46 10.31 -24.74 -1.50
C ASN A 46 11.43 -23.73 -1.78
N ILE A 47 11.32 -22.50 -1.28
CA ILE A 47 12.51 -21.64 -1.18
C ILE A 47 13.30 -22.12 0.04
N SER A 48 14.39 -22.84 -0.23
CA SER A 48 15.41 -23.24 0.75
C SER A 48 16.34 -22.07 1.05
#